data_AF-D1AMA3-F1
#
_entry.id   AF-D1AMA3-F1
#
_cell.length_a   1.000
_cell.length_b   1.000
_cell.length_c   1.000
_cell.angle_alpha   90.00
_cell.angle_beta   90.00
_cell.angle_gamma   90.00
#
_symmetry.space_group_name_H-M   'P 1'
#
loop_
_entity.id
_entity.type
_entity.pdbx_description
1 polymer ?
#
loop_
_entity_poly.entity_id
_entity_poly.type
_entity_poly.pdbx_seq_one_letter_code
_entity_poly.pdbx_strand_id
1 'polypeptide(L)'
;MKKKLLILAGLFMFFQLGFSLSCFFPHYSTDKGKIVYIGLGERKIAEEADTETFKELDNVFGIDKNYVYYMGKALKNIDRNTFEPTDWFIPVPNDPVWGIGCQTSYITEFKDKNGVYKTEDLRNRKD
;
A
#
# COMPACT_ATOMS: atom_id res chain seq x y z
N MET A 1 -25.68 -39.50 15.34
CA MET A 1 -24.31 -39.01 15.03
C MET A 1 -24.20 -38.34 13.65
N LYS A 2 -24.74 -38.94 12.57
CA LYS A 2 -24.67 -38.40 11.19
C LYS A 2 -25.27 -36.99 10.98
N LYS A 3 -26.40 -36.66 11.65
CA LYS A 3 -27.02 -35.31 11.56
C LYS A 3 -26.15 -34.19 12.17
N LYS A 4 -25.42 -34.45 13.27
CA LYS A 4 -24.50 -33.48 13.87
C LYS A 4 -23.24 -33.27 13.01
N LEU A 5 -22.78 -34.33 12.31
CA LEU A 5 -21.65 -34.27 11.37
C LEU A 5 -21.98 -33.45 10.11
N LEU A 6 -23.21 -33.55 9.60
CA LEU A 6 -23.69 -32.74 8.46
C LEU A 6 -23.82 -31.24 8.81
N ILE A 7 -24.27 -30.92 10.03
CA ILE A 7 -24.33 -29.52 10.51
C ILE A 7 -22.92 -28.93 10.67
N LEU A 8 -21.97 -29.71 11.19
CA LEU A 8 -20.57 -29.29 11.36
C LEU A 8 -19.86 -29.10 10.01
N ALA A 9 -20.11 -29.98 9.04
CA ALA A 9 -19.59 -29.85 7.67
C ALA A 9 -20.18 -28.62 6.93
N GLY A 10 -21.46 -28.33 7.15
CA GLY A 10 -22.10 -27.11 6.62
C GLY A 10 -21.47 -25.83 7.16
N LEU A 11 -21.25 -25.74 8.48
CA LEU A 11 -20.58 -24.60 9.12
C LEU A 11 -19.14 -24.38 8.61
N PHE A 12 -18.41 -25.46 8.30
CA PHE A 12 -17.07 -25.37 7.71
C PHE A 12 -17.08 -24.84 6.27
N MET A 13 -18.09 -25.20 5.47
CA MET A 13 -18.26 -24.66 4.10
C MET A 13 -18.67 -23.18 4.09
N PHE A 14 -19.51 -22.73 5.04
CA PHE A 14 -19.85 -21.31 5.18
C PHE A 14 -18.65 -20.45 5.65
N PHE A 15 -17.73 -21.03 6.42
CA PHE A 15 -16.51 -20.34 6.86
C PHE A 15 -15.50 -20.13 5.71
N GLN A 16 -15.40 -21.09 4.79
CA GLN A 16 -14.55 -20.99 3.60
C GLN A 16 -15.08 -19.95 2.59
N LEU A 17 -16.40 -19.77 2.51
CA LEU A 17 -17.05 -18.76 1.64
C LEU A 17 -17.03 -17.34 2.23
N GLY A 18 -16.75 -17.18 3.53
CA GLY A 18 -16.57 -15.86 4.15
C GLY A 18 -15.15 -15.30 3.99
N PHE A 19 -14.18 -16.17 3.67
CA PHE A 19 -12.78 -15.78 3.47
C PHE A 19 -12.48 -15.38 2.02
N SER A 20 -13.46 -15.49 1.11
CA SER A 20 -13.32 -15.11 -0.27
C SER A 20 -13.65 -13.62 -0.47
N LEU A 21 -12.70 -12.90 -1.08
CA LEU A 21 -12.93 -11.77 -2.01
C LEU A 21 -13.10 -10.34 -1.46
N SER A 22 -12.30 -9.89 -0.49
CA SER A 22 -11.95 -8.45 -0.50
C SER A 22 -10.46 -8.27 -0.73
N CYS A 23 -10.12 -7.76 -1.90
CA CYS A 23 -8.79 -7.25 -2.18
C CYS A 23 -8.58 -6.04 -1.27
N PHE A 24 -7.66 -6.15 -0.31
CA PHE A 24 -7.21 -5.01 0.46
C PHE A 24 -6.00 -4.41 -0.25
N PHE A 25 -6.17 -3.24 -0.86
CA PHE A 25 -5.08 -2.47 -1.42
C PHE A 25 -4.64 -1.39 -0.42
N PRO A 26 -3.32 -1.26 -0.17
CA PRO A 26 -2.81 -0.12 0.55
C PRO A 26 -3.25 1.18 -0.11
N HIS A 27 -3.58 2.19 0.69
CA HIS A 27 -3.99 3.50 0.18
C HIS A 27 -3.79 4.57 1.26
N TYR A 28 -3.86 5.83 0.85
CA TYR A 28 -3.94 6.95 1.78
C TYR A 28 -5.41 7.33 2.00
N SER A 29 -5.73 7.71 3.23
CA SER A 29 -7.05 8.18 3.61
C SER A 29 -6.92 9.38 4.55
N THR A 30 -7.99 10.17 4.65
CA THR A 30 -8.05 11.27 5.62
C THR A 30 -8.85 10.82 6.83
N ASP A 31 -8.23 10.84 8.00
CA ASP A 31 -8.90 10.60 9.29
C ASP A 31 -8.68 11.77 10.22
N LYS A 32 -9.78 12.39 10.69
CA LYS A 32 -9.77 13.56 11.58
C LYS A 32 -8.86 14.70 11.10
N GLY A 33 -8.88 14.97 9.79
CA GLY A 33 -8.09 16.02 9.15
C GLY A 33 -6.60 15.69 8.97
N LYS A 34 -6.17 14.47 9.30
CA LYS A 34 -4.81 13.98 9.07
C LYS A 34 -4.77 12.99 7.91
N ILE A 35 -3.69 13.02 7.14
CA ILE A 35 -3.40 11.98 6.15
C ILE A 35 -2.88 10.73 6.87
N VAL A 36 -3.46 9.59 6.54
CA VAL A 36 -3.13 8.30 7.13
C VAL A 36 -2.93 7.29 6.01
N TYR A 37 -1.76 6.66 6.01
CA TYR A 37 -1.49 5.49 5.20
C TYR A 37 -2.07 4.25 5.86
N ILE A 38 -2.84 3.47 5.10
CA ILE A 38 -3.47 2.23 5.54
C ILE A 38 -2.92 1.11 4.68
N GLY A 39 -2.01 0.31 5.24
CA GLY A 39 -1.38 -0.86 4.61
C GLY A 39 -1.84 -2.18 5.22
N LEU A 40 -1.27 -3.29 4.75
CA LEU A 40 -1.58 -4.64 5.25
C LEU A 40 -1.12 -4.80 6.71
N GLY A 41 -2.04 -4.60 7.65
CA GLY A 41 -1.74 -4.67 9.08
C GLY A 41 -0.96 -3.46 9.61
N GLU A 42 -0.75 -2.42 8.79
CA GLU A 42 -0.09 -1.19 9.19
C GLU A 42 -1.05 0.00 9.02
N ARG A 43 -1.08 0.87 10.02
CA ARG A 43 -1.76 2.16 9.94
C ARG A 43 -0.81 3.23 10.44
N LYS A 44 -0.47 4.19 9.57
CA LYS A 44 0.53 5.20 9.88
C LYS A 44 0.05 6.59 9.53
N ILE A 45 0.07 7.49 10.51
CA ILE A 45 -0.21 8.91 10.28
C ILE A 45 1.01 9.51 9.58
N ALA A 46 0.77 10.21 8.46
CA ALA A 46 1.78 11.03 7.81
C ALA A 46 1.87 12.38 8.55
N GLU A 47 2.65 12.42 9.64
CA GLU A 47 2.63 13.56 10.59
C GLU A 47 3.02 14.90 9.96
N GLU A 48 3.83 14.89 8.90
CA GLU A 48 4.28 16.09 8.19
C GLU A 48 3.42 16.43 6.96
N ALA A 49 2.35 15.67 6.70
CA ALA A 49 1.50 15.88 5.53
C ALA A 49 0.65 17.14 5.63
N ASP A 50 0.75 17.96 4.60
CA ASP A 50 -0.17 19.05 4.32
C ASP A 50 -1.44 18.49 3.67
N THR A 51 -2.47 18.27 4.49
CA THR A 51 -3.74 17.66 4.07
C THR A 51 -4.41 18.41 2.92
N GLU A 52 -4.24 19.73 2.79
CA GLU A 52 -4.87 20.54 1.75
C GLU A 52 -4.29 20.29 0.35
N THR A 53 -2.97 20.01 0.29
CA THR A 53 -2.26 19.83 -0.98
C THR A 53 -1.85 18.39 -1.26
N PHE A 54 -2.11 17.47 -0.31
CA PHE A 54 -1.78 16.07 -0.44
C PHE A 54 -2.52 15.40 -1.61
N LYS A 55 -1.78 14.62 -2.37
CA LYS A 55 -2.26 13.79 -3.47
C LYS A 55 -1.65 12.40 -3.35
N GLU A 56 -2.49 11.39 -3.44
CA GLU A 56 -2.04 10.02 -3.65
C GLU A 56 -1.48 9.88 -5.07
N LEU A 57 -0.27 9.32 -5.21
CA LEU A 57 0.37 9.07 -6.50
C LEU A 57 0.17 7.63 -6.94
N ASP A 58 0.34 6.70 -6.00
CA ASP A 58 -0.04 5.30 -6.11
C ASP A 58 -0.38 4.77 -4.71
N ASN A 59 -0.57 3.46 -4.61
CA ASN A 59 -0.99 2.81 -3.37
C ASN A 59 0.01 2.92 -2.21
N VAL A 60 1.27 3.30 -2.45
CA VAL A 60 2.30 3.45 -1.41
C VAL A 60 2.95 4.83 -1.39
N PHE A 61 2.86 5.59 -2.49
CA PHE A 61 3.37 6.95 -2.62
C PHE A 61 2.29 8.02 -2.52
N GLY A 62 2.60 9.06 -1.77
CA GLY A 62 1.87 10.32 -1.77
C GLY A 62 2.80 11.49 -2.00
N ILE A 63 2.24 12.64 -2.34
CA ILE A 63 2.99 13.89 -2.47
C ILE A 63 2.11 15.05 -2.01
N ASP A 64 2.67 15.99 -1.26
CA ASP A 64 2.00 17.27 -0.95
C ASP A 64 2.87 18.42 -1.45
N LYS A 65 2.63 19.67 -1.04
CA LYS A 65 3.46 20.82 -1.45
C LYS A 65 4.89 20.84 -0.87
N ASN A 66 5.18 20.03 0.15
CA ASN A 66 6.44 20.03 0.90
C ASN A 66 7.31 18.80 0.62
N TYR A 67 6.71 17.60 0.58
CA TYR A 67 7.42 16.32 0.56
C TYR A 67 6.76 15.28 -0.35
N VAL A 68 7.55 14.25 -0.66
CA VAL A 68 7.08 12.94 -1.13
C VAL A 68 6.97 12.01 0.08
N TYR A 69 5.96 11.15 0.09
CA TYR A 69 5.67 10.21 1.17
C TYR A 69 5.74 8.79 0.64
N TYR A 70 6.35 7.90 1.41
CA TYR A 70 6.36 6.46 1.16
C TYR A 70 5.79 5.73 2.38
N MET A 71 4.69 5.00 2.20
CA MET A 71 3.97 4.29 3.27
C MET A 71 3.73 5.17 4.51
N GLY A 72 3.30 6.42 4.30
CA GLY A 72 3.05 7.39 5.37
C GLY A 72 4.29 8.07 5.97
N LYS A 73 5.50 7.76 5.49
CA LYS A 73 6.75 8.40 5.93
C LYS A 73 7.16 9.50 4.96
N ALA A 74 7.39 10.71 5.46
CA ALA A 74 7.94 11.81 4.66
C ALA A 74 9.41 11.53 4.27
N LEU A 75 9.73 11.68 2.99
CA LEU A 75 11.07 11.49 2.45
C LEU A 75 11.81 12.84 2.37
N LYS A 76 12.41 13.26 3.48
CA LYS A 76 13.02 14.60 3.64
C LYS A 76 14.18 14.91 2.69
N ASN A 77 14.87 13.87 2.22
CA ASN A 77 16.03 14.00 1.34
C ASN A 77 15.67 13.86 -0.15
N ILE A 78 14.37 13.78 -0.48
CA ILE A 78 13.89 13.70 -1.85
C ILE A 78 13.37 15.06 -2.28
N ASP A 79 13.88 15.55 -3.40
CA ASP A 79 13.39 16.77 -4.03
C ASP A 79 12.05 16.50 -4.71
N ARG A 80 10.97 16.94 -4.07
CA ARG A 80 9.60 16.73 -4.57
C ARG A 80 9.34 17.34 -5.95
N ASN A 81 10.07 18.40 -6.33
CA ASN A 81 9.77 19.17 -7.55
C ASN A 81 10.35 18.47 -8.78
N THR A 82 11.33 17.61 -8.57
CA THR A 82 12.02 16.82 -9.61
C THR A 82 11.75 15.33 -9.49
N PHE A 83 10.81 14.93 -8.62
CA PHE A 83 10.39 13.54 -8.44
C PHE A 83 9.80 12.98 -9.75
N GLU A 84 10.44 11.95 -10.29
CA GLU A 84 10.07 11.31 -11.54
C GLU A 84 10.14 9.78 -11.38
N PRO A 85 9.00 9.07 -11.40
CA PRO A 85 9.00 7.61 -11.45
C PRO A 85 9.68 7.09 -12.72
N THR A 86 10.64 6.18 -12.57
CA THR A 86 11.40 5.60 -13.69
C THR A 86 11.05 4.14 -13.94
N ASP A 87 10.57 3.43 -12.92
CA ASP A 87 10.18 2.03 -13.02
C ASP A 87 8.94 1.72 -12.18
N TRP A 88 8.17 0.73 -12.62
CA TRP A 88 6.92 0.31 -12.01
C TRP A 88 6.87 -1.21 -11.89
N PHE A 89 6.46 -1.70 -10.73
CA PHE A 89 6.00 -3.07 -10.60
C PHE A 89 4.68 -3.19 -11.36
N ILE A 90 4.60 -4.11 -12.31
CA ILE A 90 3.38 -4.42 -13.04
C ILE A 90 3.00 -5.86 -12.70
N PRO A 91 1.86 -6.09 -12.01
CA PRO A 91 1.43 -7.44 -11.70
C PRO A 91 1.13 -8.20 -13.00
N VAL A 92 1.58 -9.46 -13.06
CA VAL A 92 1.36 -10.32 -14.23
C VAL A 92 -0.13 -10.68 -14.31
N PRO A 93 -0.82 -10.38 -15.44
CA PRO A 93 -2.22 -10.74 -15.60
C PRO A 93 -2.41 -12.26 -15.54
N ASN A 94 -3.37 -12.71 -14.71
CA ASN A 94 -3.74 -14.12 -14.52
C ASN A 94 -2.70 -15.01 -13.82
N ASP A 95 -1.74 -14.46 -13.07
CA ASP A 95 -0.84 -15.29 -12.25
C ASP A 95 -1.61 -15.89 -11.05
N PRO A 96 -1.84 -17.21 -11.02
CA PRO A 96 -2.43 -17.88 -9.86
C PRO A 96 -1.29 -18.17 -8.86
N VAL A 97 -0.64 -17.12 -8.34
CA VAL A 97 0.33 -17.31 -7.26
C VAL A 97 -0.45 -17.78 -6.05
N TRP A 98 -0.42 -19.09 -5.79
CA TRP A 98 -0.98 -19.75 -4.62
C TRP A 98 -0.46 -19.08 -3.34
N GLY A 99 -1.18 -18.08 -2.85
CA GLY A 99 -0.98 -17.50 -1.52
C GLY A 99 -0.53 -16.03 -1.42
N ILE A 100 -0.47 -15.25 -2.50
CA ILE A 100 -0.22 -13.80 -2.39
C ILE A 100 -1.43 -13.07 -2.98
N GLY A 101 -2.10 -12.26 -2.15
CA GLY A 101 -3.35 -11.58 -2.47
C GLY A 101 -3.25 -10.58 -3.64
N CYS A 102 -4.35 -9.86 -3.87
CA CYS A 102 -4.49 -8.93 -4.98
C CYS A 102 -3.31 -7.97 -5.10
N GLN A 103 -2.52 -8.11 -6.17
CA GLN A 103 -1.39 -7.23 -6.46
C GLN A 103 -1.87 -6.04 -7.28
N THR A 104 -1.18 -4.92 -7.10
CA THR A 104 -1.45 -3.64 -7.77
C THR A 104 -0.12 -3.10 -8.29
N SER A 105 -0.17 -2.27 -9.33
CA SER A 105 1.04 -1.60 -9.80
C SER A 105 1.49 -0.52 -8.83
N TYR A 106 2.78 -0.41 -8.58
CA TYR A 106 3.37 0.62 -7.74
C TYR A 106 4.77 0.96 -8.22
N ILE A 107 5.25 2.16 -7.87
CA ILE A 107 6.58 2.65 -8.25
C ILE A 107 7.66 1.79 -7.57
N THR A 108 8.61 1.27 -8.35
CA THR A 108 9.76 0.47 -7.88
C THR A 108 11.05 1.27 -7.89
N GLU A 109 11.17 2.22 -8.81
CA GLU A 109 12.30 3.13 -8.93
C GLU A 109 11.81 4.53 -9.32
N PHE A 110 12.46 5.53 -8.77
CA PHE A 110 12.27 6.92 -9.16
C PHE A 110 13.60 7.67 -9.08
N LYS A 111 13.65 8.84 -9.70
CA LYS A 111 14.76 9.77 -9.58
C LYS A 111 14.30 11.14 -9.12
N ASP A 112 15.24 11.92 -8.62
CA ASP A 112 15.11 13.35 -8.40
C ASP A 112 16.41 14.06 -8.86
N LYS A 113 16.56 15.35 -8.59
CA LYS A 113 17.80 16.09 -8.92
C LYS A 113 19.06 15.59 -8.18
N ASN A 114 18.89 14.87 -7.08
CA ASN A 114 19.96 14.39 -6.20
C ASN A 114 20.40 12.96 -6.54
N GLY A 115 19.54 12.15 -7.19
CA GLY A 115 19.92 10.82 -7.62
C GLY A 115 18.77 9.91 -8.04
N VAL A 116 19.07 8.61 -8.12
CA VAL A 116 18.12 7.53 -8.42
C VAL A 116 17.93 6.68 -7.16
N TYR A 117 16.69 6.29 -6.88
CA TYR A 117 16.27 5.62 -5.65
C TYR A 117 15.39 4.42 -5.97
N LYS A 118 15.66 3.30 -5.29
CA LYS A 118 14.80 2.12 -5.32
C LYS A 118 13.96 2.04 -4.06
N THR A 119 12.71 1.60 -4.21
CA THR A 119 11.76 1.56 -3.09
C THR A 119 12.09 0.48 -2.07
N GLU A 120 12.75 -0.59 -2.48
CA GLU A 120 13.29 -1.62 -1.58
C GLU A 120 14.26 -1.07 -0.54
N ASP A 121 15.05 -0.05 -0.92
CA ASP A 121 16.00 0.61 -0.02
C ASP A 121 15.28 1.49 1.01
N LEU A 122 14.18 2.14 0.61
CA LEU A 122 13.39 3.01 1.48
C LEU A 122 12.71 2.25 2.62
N ARG A 123 12.22 1.04 2.34
CA ARG A 123 11.57 0.19 3.34
C ARG A 123 12.50 -0.19 4.50
N ASN A 124 13.79 -0.34 4.22
CA ASN A 124 14.78 -0.78 5.20
C ASN A 124 15.45 0.38 5.96
N ARG A 125 15.15 1.64 5.62
CA ARG A 125 15.72 2.80 6.30
C ARG A 125 15.11 3.00 7.68
N LYS A 126 15.92 2.76 8.71
CA LYS A 126 15.71 3.25 10.07
C LYS A 126 16.19 4.71 10.10
N ASP A 127 15.27 5.63 9.89
CA ASP A 127 15.52 7.05 10.18
C ASP A 127 15.06 7.33 11.61
#